data_AF-A0A7X6WT89-F1
#
_entry.id   AF-A0A7X6WT89-F1
#
_cell.length_a   1.000
_cell.length_b   1.000
_cell.length_c   1.000
_cell.angle_alpha   90.00
_cell.angle_beta   90.00
_cell.angle_gamma   90.00
#
_symmetry.space_group_name_H-M   'P 1'
#
loop_
_entity.id
_entity.type
_entity.pdbx_description
1 polymer ?
#
loop_
_entity_poly.entity_id
_entity_poly.type
_entity_poly.pdbx_seq_one_letter_code
_entity_poly.pdbx_strand_id
1 'polypeptide(L)'
;MYRKILVVSLFLSLSAGSEVLAEEYNIFVDKNNTSGIEDGTEANPFDTIDEALTLASANEPENRKIYVKNGEYPESIEMPEETEIYGESKNDTILNGDGYSTTVTMQNRNKLKNIKIYKGKYGISIEKNSKVEISKVKIQKSEKIGINMEESDKKRLIEIKNCEIYDSEGKGIYIKKSNYARIYDNEIYDNEEEGIDIRSKAKGSIKSNKIYKNGEGGIELIVERSKMDIDKNKIYKNSASGIALQAYKGGLSSVSDNGIEKNKISSNKHYGIKCDTPSNLKTAKPVLWSQSATLKNNTIEKNKQGLFSNICHFETY
;
A
#
# COMPACT_ATOMS: atom_id res chain seq x y z
N MET A 1 12.81 -63.08 -46.28
CA MET A 1 13.21 -61.68 -46.58
C MET A 1 12.24 -60.75 -45.83
N TYR A 2 12.50 -60.49 -44.54
CA TYR A 2 11.60 -59.70 -43.69
C TYR A 2 12.13 -58.26 -43.57
N ARG A 3 11.37 -57.27 -44.05
CA ARG A 3 11.61 -55.83 -43.83
C ARG A 3 11.03 -55.46 -42.47
N LYS A 4 11.89 -55.12 -41.49
CA LYS A 4 11.47 -54.42 -40.27
C LYS A 4 11.44 -52.92 -40.56
N ILE A 5 10.26 -52.32 -40.40
CA ILE A 5 10.05 -50.88 -40.42
C ILE A 5 10.49 -50.34 -39.05
N LEU A 6 11.51 -49.49 -39.02
CA LEU A 6 11.95 -48.78 -37.83
C LEU A 6 11.12 -47.49 -37.73
N VAL A 7 10.18 -47.43 -36.79
CA VAL A 7 9.48 -46.20 -36.43
C VAL A 7 10.37 -45.45 -35.43
N VAL A 8 10.99 -44.36 -35.87
CA VAL A 8 11.71 -43.44 -34.99
C VAL A 8 10.68 -42.49 -34.38
N SER A 9 10.29 -42.75 -33.14
CA SER A 9 9.47 -41.84 -32.34
C SER A 9 10.31 -40.63 -31.96
N LEU A 10 10.04 -39.49 -32.60
CA LEU A 10 10.62 -38.20 -32.25
C LEU A 10 9.97 -37.70 -30.95
N PHE A 11 10.65 -37.87 -29.82
CA PHE A 11 10.26 -37.21 -28.57
C PHE A 11 10.61 -35.72 -28.70
N LEU A 12 9.62 -34.89 -29.07
CA LEU A 12 9.68 -33.46 -28.78
C LEU A 12 9.50 -33.30 -27.26
N SER A 13 10.59 -33.09 -26.54
CA SER A 13 10.52 -32.49 -25.22
C SER A 13 10.13 -31.01 -25.40
N LEU A 14 8.84 -30.69 -25.29
CA LEU A 14 8.42 -29.34 -25.00
C LEU A 14 8.90 -29.01 -23.58
N SER A 15 10.09 -28.42 -23.46
CA SER A 15 10.37 -27.60 -22.30
C SER A 15 9.44 -26.41 -22.37
N ALA A 16 8.43 -26.38 -21.49
CA ALA A 16 7.72 -25.16 -21.15
C ALA A 16 8.73 -24.23 -20.47
N GLY A 17 9.57 -23.58 -21.28
CA GLY A 17 10.29 -22.40 -20.87
C GLY A 17 9.23 -21.37 -20.54
N SER A 18 9.08 -21.04 -19.27
CA SER A 18 8.52 -19.75 -18.90
C SER A 18 9.36 -18.73 -19.65
N GLU A 19 8.80 -18.11 -20.68
CA GLU A 19 9.33 -16.87 -21.23
C GLU A 19 9.21 -15.83 -20.12
N VAL A 20 10.21 -15.81 -19.24
CA VAL A 20 10.50 -14.65 -18.43
C VAL A 20 11.04 -13.65 -19.44
N LEU A 21 10.14 -12.81 -19.98
CA LEU A 21 10.56 -11.61 -20.68
C LEU A 21 11.50 -10.88 -19.71
N ALA A 22 12.77 -10.70 -20.11
CA ALA A 22 13.67 -9.83 -19.37
C ALA A 22 12.99 -8.46 -19.26
N GLU A 23 12.84 -7.93 -18.05
CA GLU A 23 12.37 -6.54 -17.90
C GLU A 23 13.42 -5.65 -18.57
N GLU A 24 13.07 -5.02 -19.69
CA GLU A 24 13.92 -4.02 -20.35
C GLU A 24 13.76 -2.66 -19.64
N TYR A 25 14.88 -2.10 -19.22
CA TYR A 25 15.01 -0.77 -18.61
C TYR A 25 15.70 0.19 -19.57
N ASN A 26 15.36 1.48 -19.49
CA ASN A 26 15.85 2.50 -20.41
C ASN A 26 16.91 3.40 -19.79
N ILE A 27 16.86 3.59 -18.46
CA ILE A 27 17.69 4.53 -17.73
C ILE A 27 18.25 3.81 -16.49
N PHE A 28 19.53 3.99 -16.21
CA PHE A 28 20.25 3.29 -15.15
C PHE A 28 20.84 4.28 -14.16
N VAL A 29 20.75 3.92 -12.87
CA VAL A 29 21.28 4.68 -11.75
C VAL A 29 22.21 3.79 -10.93
N ASP A 30 23.43 4.25 -10.68
CA ASP A 30 24.44 3.61 -9.84
C ASP A 30 25.27 4.69 -9.16
N LYS A 31 25.06 4.88 -7.86
CA LYS A 31 25.79 5.89 -7.06
C LYS A 31 27.32 5.69 -7.03
N ASN A 32 27.80 4.52 -7.48
CA ASN A 32 29.22 4.21 -7.55
C ASN A 32 29.78 4.46 -8.95
N ASN A 33 29.04 5.12 -9.84
CA ASN A 33 29.60 5.55 -11.11
C ASN A 33 30.79 6.48 -10.86
N THR A 34 31.97 6.06 -11.30
CA THR A 34 33.21 6.85 -11.23
C THR A 34 33.75 7.21 -12.60
N SER A 35 33.01 6.96 -13.68
CA SER A 35 33.47 7.22 -15.06
C SER A 35 33.59 8.71 -15.37
N GLY A 36 32.86 9.55 -14.62
CA GLY A 36 32.73 10.99 -14.87
C GLY A 36 31.82 11.31 -16.06
N ILE A 37 31.17 10.30 -16.64
CA ILE A 37 30.15 10.44 -17.68
C ILE A 37 28.85 9.87 -17.13
N GLU A 38 27.78 10.63 -17.27
CA GLU A 38 26.46 10.28 -16.77
C GLU A 38 25.44 10.58 -17.86
N ASP A 39 25.13 9.57 -18.67
CA ASP A 39 24.16 9.66 -19.77
C ASP A 39 22.93 8.76 -19.54
N GLY A 40 22.89 8.05 -18.41
CA GLY A 40 21.80 7.17 -18.02
C GLY A 40 21.82 5.81 -18.69
N THR A 41 22.81 5.50 -19.54
CA THR A 41 23.00 4.15 -20.07
C THR A 41 23.57 3.20 -19.02
N GLU A 42 23.50 1.89 -19.24
CA GLU A 42 24.11 0.91 -18.34
C GLU A 42 25.63 1.08 -18.19
N ALA A 43 26.30 1.59 -19.24
CA ALA A 43 27.74 1.85 -19.23
C ALA A 43 28.11 3.14 -18.48
N ASN A 44 27.24 4.16 -18.53
CA ASN A 44 27.43 5.46 -17.90
C ASN A 44 26.17 5.87 -17.12
N PRO A 45 25.80 5.15 -16.05
CA PRO A 45 24.58 5.40 -15.30
C PRO A 45 24.65 6.75 -14.57
N PHE A 46 23.50 7.33 -14.25
CA PHE A 46 23.47 8.49 -13.34
C PHE A 46 23.86 8.09 -11.92
N ASP A 47 24.48 8.99 -11.17
CA ASP A 47 24.81 8.74 -9.76
C ASP A 47 23.64 9.07 -8.80
N THR A 48 22.65 9.86 -9.25
CA THR A 48 21.40 10.16 -8.55
C THR A 48 20.14 9.64 -9.26
N ILE A 49 19.04 9.47 -8.51
CA ILE A 49 17.74 9.13 -9.11
C ILE A 49 17.09 10.37 -9.73
N ASP A 50 17.33 11.57 -9.19
CA ASP A 50 16.78 12.83 -9.71
C ASP A 50 17.24 13.13 -11.16
N GLU A 51 18.51 12.87 -11.49
CA GLU A 51 19.01 13.02 -12.87
C GLU A 51 18.34 12.04 -13.84
N ALA A 52 18.16 10.79 -13.42
CA ALA A 52 17.43 9.80 -14.20
C ALA A 52 15.96 10.21 -14.42
N LEU A 53 15.32 10.81 -13.43
CA LEU A 53 13.96 11.36 -13.54
C LEU A 53 13.90 12.58 -14.47
N THR A 54 14.94 13.42 -14.45
CA THR A 54 15.08 14.55 -15.38
C THR A 54 15.16 14.05 -16.83
N LEU A 55 15.97 13.03 -17.10
CA LEU A 55 16.02 12.40 -18.43
C LEU A 55 14.69 11.73 -18.80
N ALA A 56 14.09 10.98 -17.88
CA ALA A 56 12.79 10.31 -18.11
C ALA A 56 11.70 11.31 -18.50
N SER A 57 11.67 12.48 -17.87
CA SER A 57 10.70 13.55 -18.17
C SER A 57 10.78 14.05 -19.61
N ALA A 58 11.97 14.02 -20.21
CA ALA A 58 12.21 14.43 -21.60
C ALA A 58 11.91 13.33 -22.62
N ASN A 59 11.75 12.08 -22.18
CA ASN A 59 11.51 10.92 -23.04
C ASN A 59 10.01 10.63 -23.22
N GLU A 60 9.67 9.88 -24.26
CA GLU A 60 8.33 9.29 -24.43
C GLU A 60 8.03 8.27 -23.30
N PRO A 61 6.76 8.09 -22.90
CA PRO A 61 6.37 7.26 -21.75
C PRO A 61 6.93 5.83 -21.75
N GLU A 62 7.03 5.18 -22.90
CA GLU A 62 7.59 3.83 -23.05
C GLU A 62 9.08 3.73 -22.67
N ASN A 63 9.78 4.88 -22.63
CA ASN A 63 11.21 5.00 -22.35
C ASN A 63 11.51 5.59 -20.96
N ARG A 64 10.52 5.56 -20.03
CA ARG A 64 10.63 6.10 -18.67
C ARG A 64 10.78 5.01 -17.60
N LYS A 65 11.51 3.94 -17.92
CA LYS A 65 11.80 2.86 -16.96
C LYS A 65 13.21 2.99 -16.43
N ILE A 66 13.30 3.25 -15.13
CA ILE A 66 14.55 3.51 -14.41
C ILE A 66 14.91 2.28 -13.57
N TYR A 67 16.13 1.79 -13.72
CA TYR A 67 16.72 0.75 -12.88
C TYR A 67 17.73 1.38 -11.93
N VAL A 68 17.59 1.10 -10.63
CA VAL A 68 18.43 1.69 -9.57
C VAL A 68 19.19 0.58 -8.86
N LYS A 69 20.52 0.59 -8.97
CA LYS A 69 21.38 -0.36 -8.27
C LYS A 69 21.34 -0.20 -6.76
N ASN A 70 21.84 -1.19 -6.06
CA ASN A 70 22.00 -1.14 -4.62
C ASN A 70 22.88 0.04 -4.20
N GLY A 71 22.46 0.72 -3.14
CA GLY A 71 23.07 1.96 -2.71
C GLY A 71 22.10 2.78 -1.87
N GLU A 72 22.66 3.68 -1.08
CA GLU A 72 21.88 4.70 -0.37
C GLU A 72 21.99 6.04 -1.10
N TYR A 73 20.83 6.56 -1.46
CA TYR A 73 20.58 7.76 -2.24
C TYR A 73 19.88 8.80 -1.35
N PRO A 74 20.62 9.80 -0.81
CA PRO A 74 20.09 10.79 0.13
C PRO A 74 19.40 11.94 -0.63
N GLU A 75 18.21 11.67 -1.13
CA GLU A 75 17.45 12.62 -1.96
C GLU A 75 15.93 12.48 -1.74
N SER A 76 15.19 13.49 -2.20
CA SER A 76 13.73 13.50 -2.26
C SER A 76 13.32 13.62 -3.72
N ILE A 77 12.51 12.68 -4.21
CA ILE A 77 12.17 12.61 -5.63
C ILE A 77 10.70 12.93 -5.89
N GLU A 78 10.43 13.58 -7.02
CA GLU A 78 9.09 13.71 -7.60
C GLU A 78 9.03 12.93 -8.90
N MET A 79 8.25 11.84 -8.92
CA MET A 79 8.11 11.01 -10.11
C MET A 79 7.22 11.71 -11.14
N PRO A 80 7.75 12.04 -12.34
CA PRO A 80 6.93 12.55 -13.45
C PRO A 80 5.89 11.50 -13.84
N GLU A 81 4.72 11.93 -14.33
CA GLU A 81 3.69 11.02 -14.83
C GLU A 81 4.27 9.93 -15.76
N GLU A 82 3.72 8.71 -15.64
CA GLU A 82 4.09 7.55 -16.47
C GLU A 82 5.52 7.04 -16.32
N THR A 83 6.21 7.43 -15.24
CA THR A 83 7.55 6.92 -14.90
C THR A 83 7.49 5.67 -14.03
N GLU A 84 8.39 4.71 -14.26
CA GLU A 84 8.51 3.49 -13.49
C GLU A 84 9.92 3.35 -12.91
N ILE A 85 10.03 3.12 -11.59
CA ILE A 85 11.31 2.91 -10.89
C ILE A 85 11.37 1.50 -10.34
N TYR A 86 12.48 0.83 -10.63
CA TYR A 86 12.80 -0.53 -10.19
C TYR A 86 14.14 -0.51 -9.44
N GLY A 87 14.09 -0.71 -8.13
CA GLY A 87 15.30 -1.00 -7.36
C GLY A 87 15.80 -2.42 -7.61
N GLU A 88 17.11 -2.60 -7.49
CA GLU A 88 17.76 -3.91 -7.49
C GLU A 88 17.29 -4.76 -6.29
N SER A 89 17.16 -4.14 -5.11
CA SER A 89 16.75 -4.81 -3.88
C SER A 89 15.94 -3.91 -2.97
N LYS A 90 14.81 -4.41 -2.45
CA LYS A 90 14.03 -3.72 -1.41
C LYS A 90 14.75 -3.58 -0.08
N ASN A 91 15.89 -4.24 0.09
CA ASN A 91 16.71 -4.14 1.29
C ASN A 91 17.91 -3.21 1.12
N ASP A 92 18.46 -3.12 -0.09
CA ASP A 92 19.79 -2.56 -0.33
C ASP A 92 19.79 -1.38 -1.32
N THR A 93 18.75 -1.23 -2.15
CA THR A 93 18.44 0.03 -2.84
C THR A 93 17.63 0.91 -1.90
N ILE A 94 18.22 1.99 -1.40
CA ILE A 94 17.66 2.83 -0.34
C ILE A 94 17.56 4.26 -0.82
N LEU A 95 16.34 4.77 -0.90
CA LEU A 95 16.07 6.20 -1.03
C LEU A 95 15.90 6.77 0.37
N ASN A 96 16.83 7.63 0.80
CA ASN A 96 16.87 8.20 2.14
C ASN A 96 16.39 9.66 2.13
N GLY A 97 15.20 9.88 2.66
CA GLY A 97 14.57 11.19 2.77
C GLY A 97 14.80 11.90 4.10
N ASP A 98 15.87 11.60 4.84
CA ASP A 98 16.20 12.29 6.09
C ASP A 98 16.24 13.82 5.91
N GLY A 99 15.48 14.55 6.73
CA GLY A 99 15.37 16.01 6.63
C GLY A 99 14.44 16.53 5.51
N TYR A 100 13.84 15.65 4.69
CA TYR A 100 12.90 16.05 3.64
C TYR A 100 11.43 15.90 4.08
N SER A 101 10.56 16.76 3.53
CA SER A 101 9.13 16.68 3.81
C SER A 101 8.49 15.42 3.24
N THR A 102 8.90 14.99 2.06
CA THR A 102 8.39 13.79 1.39
C THR A 102 9.56 13.11 0.69
N THR A 103 9.73 11.80 0.85
CA THR A 103 10.84 11.07 0.19
C THR A 103 10.51 10.72 -1.26
N VAL A 104 9.28 10.27 -1.54
CA VAL A 104 8.77 10.04 -2.90
C VAL A 104 7.42 10.70 -3.10
N THR A 105 7.32 11.61 -4.06
CA THR A 105 6.05 12.11 -4.58
C THR A 105 5.68 11.32 -5.83
N MET A 106 4.52 10.66 -5.84
CA MET A 106 4.03 9.86 -6.96
C MET A 106 2.82 10.53 -7.63
N GLN A 107 2.88 10.65 -8.94
CA GLN A 107 1.86 11.17 -9.81
C GLN A 107 1.16 10.05 -10.59
N ASN A 108 0.38 10.43 -11.61
CA ASN A 108 -0.44 9.51 -12.37
C ASN A 108 0.39 8.55 -13.23
N ARG A 109 0.01 7.27 -13.18
CA ARG A 109 0.62 6.13 -13.88
C ARG A 109 2.06 5.81 -13.44
N ASN A 110 2.44 6.16 -12.22
CA ASN A 110 3.73 5.74 -11.68
C ASN A 110 3.74 4.31 -11.15
N LYS A 111 4.92 3.69 -11.23
CA LYS A 111 5.22 2.41 -10.57
C LYS A 111 6.50 2.52 -9.77
N LEU A 112 6.47 2.00 -8.54
CA LEU A 112 7.64 1.90 -7.67
C LEU A 112 7.78 0.46 -7.18
N LYS A 113 8.94 -0.15 -7.43
CA LYS A 113 9.16 -1.56 -7.11
C LYS A 113 10.55 -1.84 -6.55
N ASN A 114 10.62 -2.82 -5.65
CA ASN A 114 11.88 -3.38 -5.14
C ASN A 114 12.85 -2.35 -4.52
N ILE A 115 12.36 -1.37 -3.78
CA ILE A 115 13.19 -0.32 -3.17
C ILE A 115 12.81 -0.11 -1.70
N LYS A 116 13.76 0.38 -0.90
CA LYS A 116 13.53 0.86 0.46
C LYS A 116 13.38 2.38 0.46
N ILE A 117 12.31 2.86 1.06
CA ILE A 117 12.10 4.26 1.43
C ILE A 117 12.46 4.39 2.91
N TYR A 118 13.48 5.18 3.21
CA TYR A 118 13.98 5.39 4.56
C TYR A 118 13.78 6.85 4.97
N LYS A 119 13.15 7.07 6.13
CA LYS A 119 12.91 8.42 6.67
C LYS A 119 12.10 9.31 5.73
N GLY A 120 12.08 10.61 6.04
CA GLY A 120 11.20 11.62 5.48
C GLY A 120 9.95 11.78 6.32
N LYS A 121 9.41 13.00 6.38
CA LYS A 121 8.17 13.25 7.11
C LYS A 121 7.00 12.43 6.54
N TYR A 122 6.90 12.38 5.21
CA TYR A 122 6.08 11.42 4.49
C TYR A 122 7.00 10.47 3.70
N GLY A 123 6.86 9.16 3.86
CA GLY A 123 7.65 8.22 3.06
C GLY A 123 7.28 8.32 1.58
N ILE A 124 6.01 8.07 1.27
CA ILE A 124 5.45 8.22 -0.08
C ILE A 124 4.21 9.12 0.01
N SER A 125 4.13 10.15 -0.84
CA SER A 125 2.91 10.93 -1.04
C SER A 125 2.36 10.67 -2.45
N ILE A 126 1.12 10.24 -2.55
CA ILE A 126 0.42 10.01 -3.82
C ILE A 126 -0.48 11.20 -4.09
N GLU A 127 -0.20 11.90 -5.19
CA GLU A 127 -0.94 13.08 -5.61
C GLU A 127 -2.39 12.74 -6.00
N LYS A 128 -3.26 13.75 -5.91
CA LYS A 128 -4.66 13.62 -6.29
C LYS A 128 -4.80 13.03 -7.69
N ASN A 129 -5.84 12.24 -7.90
CA ASN A 129 -6.16 11.70 -9.22
C ASN A 129 -5.05 10.84 -9.83
N SER A 130 -4.28 10.10 -9.04
CA SER A 130 -3.20 9.25 -9.55
C SER A 130 -3.63 7.79 -9.67
N LYS A 131 -3.20 7.12 -10.75
CA LYS A 131 -3.15 5.65 -10.82
C LYS A 131 -1.74 5.22 -10.47
N VAL A 132 -1.53 4.44 -9.42
CA VAL A 132 -0.19 4.10 -8.92
C VAL A 132 -0.07 2.62 -8.58
N GLU A 133 1.09 2.03 -8.81
CA GLU A 133 1.46 0.72 -8.29
C GLU A 133 2.71 0.81 -7.41
N ILE A 134 2.58 0.40 -6.14
CA ILE A 134 3.69 0.26 -5.19
C ILE A 134 3.80 -1.22 -4.85
N SER A 135 4.95 -1.83 -5.17
CA SER A 135 5.11 -3.27 -4.96
C SER A 135 6.47 -3.68 -4.44
N LYS A 136 6.51 -4.60 -3.47
CA LYS A 136 7.79 -5.06 -2.89
C LYS A 136 8.65 -3.91 -2.36
N VAL A 137 8.02 -2.88 -1.77
CA VAL A 137 8.69 -1.73 -1.18
C VAL A 137 8.77 -1.88 0.34
N LYS A 138 9.87 -1.43 0.94
CA LYS A 138 9.97 -1.25 2.39
C LYS A 138 9.89 0.24 2.71
N ILE A 139 8.97 0.65 3.58
CA ILE A 139 8.90 2.03 4.09
C ILE A 139 9.13 1.96 5.59
N GLN A 140 10.14 2.67 6.09
CA GLN A 140 10.43 2.71 7.52
C GLN A 140 10.88 4.10 8.00
N LYS A 141 10.59 4.42 9.27
CA LYS A 141 11.04 5.64 9.95
C LYS A 141 10.48 6.94 9.42
N SER A 142 9.27 6.93 8.87
CA SER A 142 8.62 8.18 8.46
C SER A 142 8.16 8.99 9.68
N GLU A 143 8.44 10.29 9.71
CA GLU A 143 8.12 11.15 10.88
C GLU A 143 6.60 11.43 11.04
N LYS A 144 5.79 11.11 10.02
CA LYS A 144 4.33 11.24 10.09
C LYS A 144 3.58 10.09 9.48
N ILE A 145 3.77 9.84 8.19
CA ILE A 145 2.98 8.82 7.49
C ILE A 145 3.87 8.06 6.52
N GLY A 146 3.80 6.73 6.56
CA GLY A 146 4.50 5.87 5.60
C GLY A 146 4.02 6.10 4.17
N ILE A 147 2.71 5.95 3.93
CA ILE A 147 2.06 6.25 2.64
C ILE A 147 0.88 7.21 2.83
N ASN A 148 0.99 8.42 2.30
CA ASN A 148 -0.05 9.44 2.26
C ASN A 148 -0.75 9.44 0.89
N MET A 149 -2.08 9.43 0.86
CA MET A 149 -2.87 9.51 -0.38
C MET A 149 -3.74 10.76 -0.35
N GLU A 150 -3.56 11.70 -1.26
CA GLU A 150 -4.34 12.94 -1.29
C GLU A 150 -5.80 12.75 -1.73
N GLU A 151 -6.66 13.73 -1.46
CA GLU A 151 -8.08 13.67 -1.85
C GLU A 151 -8.21 13.63 -3.37
N SER A 152 -8.92 12.63 -3.88
CA SER A 152 -9.11 12.39 -5.31
C SER A 152 -10.57 12.62 -5.70
N ASP A 153 -10.83 13.19 -6.88
CA ASP A 153 -12.18 13.24 -7.47
C ASP A 153 -12.39 12.18 -8.57
N LYS A 154 -11.32 11.47 -8.97
CA LYS A 154 -11.33 10.36 -9.91
C LYS A 154 -11.17 9.02 -9.19
N LYS A 155 -11.84 7.99 -9.73
CA LYS A 155 -11.72 6.60 -9.28
C LYS A 155 -10.54 5.88 -9.95
N ARG A 156 -9.34 6.46 -9.84
CA ARG A 156 -8.11 5.83 -10.36
C ARG A 156 -7.60 4.83 -9.32
N LEU A 157 -7.17 3.67 -9.80
CA LEU A 157 -6.75 2.57 -8.94
C LEU A 157 -5.35 2.85 -8.39
N ILE A 158 -5.20 2.73 -7.08
CA ILE A 158 -3.91 2.69 -6.40
C ILE A 158 -3.74 1.28 -5.82
N GLU A 159 -2.67 0.59 -6.24
CA GLU A 159 -2.33 -0.75 -5.77
C GLU A 159 -1.09 -0.70 -4.87
N ILE A 160 -1.20 -1.27 -3.67
CA ILE A 160 -0.11 -1.41 -2.70
C ILE A 160 0.00 -2.89 -2.34
N LYS A 161 1.08 -3.55 -2.75
CA LYS A 161 1.22 -5.01 -2.59
C LYS A 161 2.60 -5.49 -2.17
N ASN A 162 2.67 -6.55 -1.36
CA ASN A 162 3.93 -7.16 -0.94
C ASN A 162 4.90 -6.18 -0.26
N CYS A 163 4.40 -5.14 0.39
CA CYS A 163 5.19 -4.11 1.05
C CYS A 163 5.31 -4.35 2.56
N GLU A 164 6.34 -3.76 3.17
CA GLU A 164 6.51 -3.67 4.62
C GLU A 164 6.51 -2.19 5.01
N ILE A 165 5.59 -1.77 5.89
CA ILE A 165 5.40 -0.37 6.29
C ILE A 165 5.40 -0.31 7.81
N TYR A 166 6.47 0.22 8.39
CA TYR A 166 6.67 0.13 9.84
C TYR A 166 7.50 1.26 10.44
N ASP A 167 7.47 1.38 11.77
CA ASP A 167 8.29 2.35 12.51
C ASP A 167 8.03 3.80 12.06
N SER A 168 6.80 4.13 11.65
CA SER A 168 6.40 5.53 11.41
C SER A 168 5.94 6.18 12.72
N GLU A 169 6.33 7.43 12.97
CA GLU A 169 5.89 8.23 14.14
C GLU A 169 4.40 8.66 14.04
N GLY A 170 3.69 8.26 12.98
CA GLY A 170 2.25 8.39 12.89
C GLY A 170 1.61 7.18 12.22
N LYS A 171 0.88 7.39 11.12
CA LYS A 171 0.13 6.34 10.42
C LYS A 171 1.01 5.51 9.50
N GLY A 172 0.71 4.22 9.37
CA GLY A 172 1.32 3.39 8.32
C GLY A 172 0.84 3.83 6.93
N ILE A 173 -0.47 3.75 6.68
CA ILE A 173 -1.12 4.19 5.44
C ILE A 173 -2.27 5.13 5.78
N TYR A 174 -2.32 6.29 5.11
CA TYR A 174 -3.42 7.24 5.22
C TYR A 174 -4.11 7.45 3.88
N ILE A 175 -5.38 7.04 3.82
CA ILE A 175 -6.24 7.21 2.64
C ILE A 175 -7.16 8.41 2.87
N LYS A 176 -6.81 9.56 2.30
CA LYS A 176 -7.73 10.72 2.29
C LYS A 176 -8.94 10.42 1.39
N LYS A 177 -9.95 11.28 1.53
CA LYS A 177 -11.29 11.11 0.99
C LYS A 177 -11.33 10.71 -0.50
N SER A 178 -12.31 9.86 -0.84
CA SER A 178 -12.70 9.50 -2.23
C SER A 178 -11.72 8.65 -3.06
N ASN A 179 -10.65 8.10 -2.48
CA ASN A 179 -9.70 7.24 -3.19
C ASN A 179 -10.24 5.83 -3.53
N TYR A 180 -9.67 5.20 -4.57
CA TYR A 180 -9.91 3.79 -4.92
C TYR A 180 -8.63 2.96 -4.75
N ALA A 181 -8.52 2.21 -3.64
CA ALA A 181 -7.28 1.55 -3.23
C ALA A 181 -7.42 0.02 -3.08
N ARG A 182 -6.44 -0.74 -3.56
CA ARG A 182 -6.27 -2.17 -3.28
C ARG A 182 -4.97 -2.37 -2.50
N ILE A 183 -5.09 -2.76 -1.24
CA ILE A 183 -3.98 -2.96 -0.33
C ILE A 183 -3.94 -4.44 0.04
N TYR A 184 -2.94 -5.19 -0.43
CA TYR A 184 -2.91 -6.63 -0.22
C TYR A 184 -1.53 -7.25 -0.03
N ASP A 185 -1.49 -8.34 0.74
CA ASP A 185 -0.25 -9.09 1.03
C ASP A 185 0.87 -8.22 1.65
N ASN A 186 0.50 -7.19 2.42
CA ASN A 186 1.45 -6.31 3.10
C ASN A 186 1.62 -6.66 4.58
N GLU A 187 2.74 -6.24 5.17
CA GLU A 187 2.94 -6.17 6.62
C GLU A 187 2.98 -4.71 7.07
N ILE A 188 2.10 -4.33 7.99
CA ILE A 188 1.96 -2.95 8.48
C ILE A 188 2.00 -2.97 10.01
N TYR A 189 3.09 -2.51 10.60
CA TYR A 189 3.35 -2.79 12.01
C TYR A 189 4.23 -1.76 12.71
N ASP A 190 4.18 -1.74 14.04
CA ASP A 190 5.02 -0.86 14.88
C ASP A 190 4.98 0.62 14.44
N ASN A 191 3.87 1.11 13.88
CA ASN A 191 3.63 2.55 13.67
C ASN A 191 2.98 3.16 14.92
N GLU A 192 3.26 4.42 15.24
CA GLU A 192 2.81 5.04 16.50
C GLU A 192 1.31 5.35 16.55
N GLU A 193 0.65 5.56 15.40
CA GLU A 193 -0.80 5.75 15.31
C GLU A 193 -1.49 4.50 14.72
N GLU A 194 -2.42 4.65 13.76
CA GLU A 194 -3.10 3.53 13.11
C GLU A 194 -2.23 2.86 12.04
N GLY A 195 -2.40 1.55 11.87
CA GLY A 195 -1.81 0.85 10.73
C GLY A 195 -2.35 1.38 9.39
N ILE A 196 -3.67 1.46 9.25
CA ILE A 196 -4.35 2.04 8.09
C ILE A 196 -5.49 2.95 8.58
N ASP A 197 -5.47 4.23 8.20
CA ASP A 197 -6.58 5.17 8.44
C ASP A 197 -7.23 5.57 7.11
N ILE A 198 -8.55 5.39 7.03
CA ILE A 198 -9.34 5.54 5.81
C ILE A 198 -10.45 6.55 6.03
N ARG A 199 -10.37 7.67 5.33
CA ARG A 199 -11.40 8.71 5.36
C ARG A 199 -12.54 8.42 4.39
N SER A 200 -13.60 9.22 4.50
CA SER A 200 -14.90 8.97 3.87
C SER A 200 -14.84 8.85 2.34
N LYS A 201 -15.86 8.22 1.73
CA LYS A 201 -16.00 8.00 0.28
C LYS A 201 -14.93 7.09 -0.35
N ALA A 202 -14.02 6.51 0.44
CA ALA A 202 -13.01 5.59 -0.05
C ALA A 202 -13.63 4.28 -0.55
N LYS A 203 -13.03 3.66 -1.57
CA LYS A 203 -13.51 2.40 -2.15
C LYS A 203 -12.34 1.45 -2.38
N GLY A 204 -12.62 0.16 -2.45
CA GLY A 204 -11.63 -0.84 -2.84
C GLY A 204 -11.53 -1.95 -1.81
N SER A 205 -10.32 -2.43 -1.54
CA SER A 205 -10.13 -3.62 -0.72
C SER A 205 -8.84 -3.63 0.08
N ILE A 206 -8.90 -4.24 1.25
CA ILE A 206 -7.76 -4.52 2.13
C ILE A 206 -7.75 -6.03 2.34
N LYS A 207 -6.81 -6.74 1.72
CA LYS A 207 -6.85 -8.22 1.67
C LYS A 207 -5.56 -8.89 2.09
N SER A 208 -5.67 -9.96 2.87
CA SER A 208 -4.52 -10.82 3.21
C SER A 208 -3.34 -10.10 3.88
N ASN A 209 -3.56 -8.93 4.49
CA ASN A 209 -2.49 -8.18 5.17
C ASN A 209 -2.27 -8.69 6.60
N LYS A 210 -1.05 -8.48 7.13
CA LYS A 210 -0.76 -8.56 8.56
C LYS A 210 -0.65 -7.15 9.11
N ILE A 211 -1.51 -6.79 10.06
CA ILE A 211 -1.56 -5.44 10.63
C ILE A 211 -1.45 -5.55 12.16
N TYR A 212 -0.31 -5.18 12.72
CA TYR A 212 -0.01 -5.53 14.11
C TYR A 212 0.87 -4.56 14.88
N LYS A 213 0.72 -4.55 16.20
CA LYS A 213 1.52 -3.72 17.13
C LYS A 213 1.54 -2.22 16.82
N ASN A 214 0.56 -1.70 16.09
CA ASN A 214 0.43 -0.25 15.92
C ASN A 214 -0.02 0.41 17.25
N GLY A 215 0.38 1.65 17.48
CA GLY A 215 0.15 2.40 18.72
C GLY A 215 -1.30 2.82 18.93
N GLU A 216 -2.12 2.80 17.87
CA GLU A 216 -3.57 2.90 17.94
C GLU A 216 -4.28 1.68 17.33
N GLY A 217 -5.21 1.89 16.39
CA GLY A 217 -6.01 0.85 15.76
C GLY A 217 -5.25 0.10 14.66
N GLY A 218 -5.69 -1.11 14.33
CA GLY A 218 -5.19 -1.79 13.14
C GLY A 218 -5.69 -1.09 11.87
N ILE A 219 -7.01 -1.04 11.70
CA ILE A 219 -7.68 -0.32 10.61
C ILE A 219 -8.72 0.63 11.20
N GLU A 220 -8.65 1.92 10.85
CA GLU A 220 -9.72 2.89 11.05
C GLU A 220 -10.43 3.17 9.73
N LEU A 221 -11.77 3.13 9.74
CA LEU A 221 -12.61 3.39 8.58
C LEU A 221 -13.73 4.36 8.91
N ILE A 222 -13.72 5.52 8.24
CA ILE A 222 -14.89 6.38 8.16
C ILE A 222 -15.89 5.77 7.16
N VAL A 223 -17.00 5.26 7.66
CA VAL A 223 -17.96 4.47 6.86
C VAL A 223 -18.81 5.31 5.90
N GLU A 224 -18.82 6.64 6.02
CA GLU A 224 -19.71 7.48 5.21
C GLU A 224 -19.34 7.42 3.71
N ARG A 225 -20.27 6.90 2.89
CA ARG A 225 -20.13 6.71 1.43
C ARG A 225 -18.97 5.79 1.02
N SER A 226 -18.35 5.10 1.96
CA SER A 226 -17.21 4.23 1.71
C SER A 226 -17.67 2.86 1.19
N LYS A 227 -16.87 2.16 0.38
CA LYS A 227 -17.19 0.78 -0.02
C LYS A 227 -15.90 -0.04 -0.04
N MET A 228 -15.51 -0.46 1.16
CA MET A 228 -14.30 -1.25 1.39
C MET A 228 -14.64 -2.73 1.59
N ASP A 229 -13.85 -3.59 0.98
CA ASP A 229 -13.83 -5.04 1.20
C ASP A 229 -12.58 -5.39 2.02
N ILE A 230 -12.77 -5.59 3.32
CA ILE A 230 -11.75 -5.96 4.30
C ILE A 230 -11.82 -7.48 4.48
N ASP A 231 -10.99 -8.22 3.75
CA ASP A 231 -11.08 -9.70 3.66
C ASP A 231 -9.77 -10.39 4.06
N LYS A 232 -9.85 -11.46 4.86
CA LYS A 232 -8.70 -12.35 5.18
C LYS A 232 -7.48 -11.67 5.82
N ASN A 233 -7.65 -10.54 6.51
CA ASN A 233 -6.54 -9.90 7.21
C ASN A 233 -6.27 -10.55 8.57
N LYS A 234 -5.01 -10.51 9.01
CA LYS A 234 -4.60 -10.84 10.38
C LYS A 234 -4.30 -9.55 11.13
N ILE A 235 -5.18 -9.16 12.05
CA ILE A 235 -5.12 -7.88 12.75
C ILE A 235 -4.94 -8.14 14.25
N TYR A 236 -3.77 -7.83 14.80
CA TYR A 236 -3.46 -8.28 16.16
C TYR A 236 -2.48 -7.43 16.94
N LYS A 237 -2.57 -7.48 18.28
CA LYS A 237 -1.65 -6.79 19.20
C LYS A 237 -1.58 -5.26 19.00
N ASN A 238 -2.56 -4.64 18.38
CA ASN A 238 -2.63 -3.18 18.29
C ASN A 238 -3.01 -2.59 19.66
N SER A 239 -2.55 -1.38 19.92
CA SER A 239 -2.71 -0.71 21.21
C SER A 239 -4.09 -0.10 21.43
N ALA A 240 -4.95 -0.09 20.40
CA ALA A 240 -6.38 0.18 20.50
C ALA A 240 -7.22 -1.03 20.00
N SER A 241 -8.19 -0.82 19.12
CA SER A 241 -9.05 -1.89 18.56
C SER A 241 -8.46 -2.46 17.27
N GLY A 242 -8.85 -3.69 16.91
CA GLY A 242 -8.45 -4.28 15.64
C GLY A 242 -8.96 -3.48 14.45
N ILE A 243 -10.28 -3.37 14.32
CA ILE A 243 -10.94 -2.50 13.33
C ILE A 243 -11.80 -1.47 14.08
N ALA A 244 -11.68 -0.20 13.73
CA ALA A 244 -12.51 0.89 14.23
C ALA A 244 -13.37 1.44 13.09
N LEU A 245 -14.68 1.34 13.22
CA LEU A 245 -15.66 1.96 12.34
C LEU A 245 -16.10 3.29 12.95
N GLN A 246 -15.98 4.36 12.19
CA GLN A 246 -16.36 5.70 12.63
C GLN A 246 -17.27 6.40 11.61
N ALA A 247 -18.04 7.38 12.07
CA ALA A 247 -18.89 8.22 11.23
C ALA A 247 -18.73 9.70 11.61
N TYR A 248 -18.84 10.63 10.65
CA TYR A 248 -18.70 12.07 10.92
C TYR A 248 -19.97 12.72 11.49
N LYS A 249 -19.83 13.99 11.93
CA LYS A 249 -20.91 14.82 12.48
C LYS A 249 -21.97 15.10 11.39
N GLY A 250 -23.10 14.41 11.45
CA GLY A 250 -24.18 14.47 10.44
C GLY A 250 -24.94 13.16 10.25
N GLY A 251 -24.36 12.04 10.72
CA GLY A 251 -24.94 10.71 10.52
C GLY A 251 -24.81 10.24 9.07
N LEU A 252 -25.16 8.98 8.81
CA LEU A 252 -25.11 8.41 7.46
C LEU A 252 -26.15 9.07 6.57
N SER A 253 -25.76 10.06 5.76
CA SER A 253 -26.61 10.53 4.64
C SER A 253 -26.74 9.46 3.55
N SER A 254 -25.86 8.46 3.55
CA SER A 254 -25.92 7.28 2.71
C SER A 254 -25.36 6.07 3.44
N VAL A 255 -26.17 5.04 3.54
CA VAL A 255 -25.74 3.70 3.93
C VAL A 255 -24.73 3.18 2.91
N SER A 256 -23.68 2.50 3.39
CA SER A 256 -22.70 1.89 2.51
C SER A 256 -22.32 0.52 3.02
N ASP A 257 -22.28 -0.48 2.15
CA ASP A 257 -22.03 -1.87 2.54
C ASP A 257 -20.52 -2.15 2.49
N ASN A 258 -19.85 -1.94 3.62
CA ASN A 258 -18.44 -2.30 3.80
C ASN A 258 -18.36 -3.76 4.24
N GLY A 259 -17.81 -4.62 3.39
CA GLY A 259 -17.65 -6.05 3.69
C GLY A 259 -16.47 -6.25 4.62
N ILE A 260 -16.70 -6.87 5.79
CA ILE A 260 -15.66 -7.27 6.73
C ILE A 260 -15.76 -8.78 6.86
N GLU A 261 -14.96 -9.51 6.09
CA GLU A 261 -15.09 -10.95 5.97
C GLU A 261 -13.81 -11.71 6.31
N LYS A 262 -13.94 -12.87 6.96
CA LYS A 262 -12.84 -13.85 7.12
C LYS A 262 -11.57 -13.28 7.77
N ASN A 263 -11.69 -12.20 8.54
CA ASN A 263 -10.55 -11.61 9.22
C ASN A 263 -10.27 -12.36 10.52
N LYS A 264 -8.99 -12.49 10.88
CA LYS A 264 -8.56 -12.95 12.20
C LYS A 264 -8.15 -11.73 13.02
N ILE A 265 -8.98 -11.35 14.00
CA ILE A 265 -8.81 -10.15 14.81
C ILE A 265 -8.57 -10.54 16.27
N SER A 266 -7.35 -10.35 16.78
CA SER A 266 -7.01 -10.91 18.09
C SER A 266 -6.02 -10.12 18.93
N SER A 267 -6.11 -10.26 20.25
CA SER A 267 -5.11 -9.72 21.19
C SER A 267 -4.90 -8.20 21.09
N ASN A 268 -5.88 -7.44 20.61
CA ASN A 268 -5.84 -5.97 20.64
C ASN A 268 -6.20 -5.46 22.05
N LYS A 269 -5.65 -4.32 22.46
CA LYS A 269 -5.84 -3.78 23.82
C LYS A 269 -7.26 -3.27 24.10
N HIS A 270 -8.05 -2.98 23.06
CA HIS A 270 -9.47 -2.65 23.18
C HIS A 270 -10.33 -3.79 22.62
N TYR A 271 -11.18 -3.51 21.64
CA TYR A 271 -12.11 -4.48 21.05
C TYR A 271 -11.53 -5.13 19.80
N GLY A 272 -12.13 -6.23 19.36
CA GLY A 272 -11.92 -6.72 18.01
C GLY A 272 -12.40 -5.69 16.99
N ILE A 273 -13.69 -5.36 17.06
CA ILE A 273 -14.31 -4.31 16.24
C ILE A 273 -14.94 -3.26 17.16
N LYS A 274 -14.54 -2.01 16.99
CA LYS A 274 -15.15 -0.85 17.68
C LYS A 274 -15.98 -0.07 16.68
N CYS A 275 -17.12 0.43 17.12
CA CYS A 275 -17.93 1.41 16.39
C CYS A 275 -17.94 2.68 17.23
N ASP A 276 -17.83 3.85 16.60
CA ASP A 276 -17.80 5.12 17.33
C ASP A 276 -18.38 6.28 16.52
N THR A 277 -18.86 7.30 17.23
CA THR A 277 -19.24 8.59 16.66
C THR A 277 -18.54 9.69 17.45
N PRO A 278 -17.98 10.73 16.81
CA PRO A 278 -17.35 11.84 17.52
C PRO A 278 -18.24 12.35 18.64
N SER A 279 -17.68 12.39 19.84
CA SER A 279 -18.33 12.84 21.08
C SER A 279 -19.06 14.17 20.86
N ASN A 280 -20.33 14.25 21.30
CA ASN A 280 -21.29 15.37 21.21
C ASN A 280 -22.40 15.28 20.14
N LEU A 281 -22.60 14.12 19.50
CA LEU A 281 -23.73 13.93 18.58
C LEU A 281 -25.04 13.65 19.34
N LYS A 282 -25.74 14.72 19.76
CA LYS A 282 -27.21 14.70 19.87
C LYS A 282 -27.78 14.72 18.44
N THR A 283 -27.72 13.61 17.71
CA THR A 283 -28.40 13.50 16.41
C THR A 283 -29.83 13.04 16.60
N ALA A 284 -30.74 13.56 15.79
CA ALA A 284 -32.10 13.04 15.69
C ALA A 284 -32.15 11.61 15.08
N LYS A 285 -31.04 11.10 14.54
CA LYS A 285 -30.94 9.77 13.89
C LYS A 285 -29.65 9.05 14.32
N PRO A 286 -29.74 7.84 14.88
CA PRO A 286 -28.56 7.03 15.23
C PRO A 286 -27.85 6.49 13.98
N VAL A 287 -26.54 6.23 14.09
CA VAL A 287 -25.77 5.52 13.05
C VAL A 287 -26.17 4.04 13.08
N LEU A 288 -26.67 3.52 11.96
CA LEU A 288 -27.03 2.12 11.83
C LEU A 288 -25.81 1.33 11.36
N TRP A 289 -25.00 0.87 12.32
CA TRP A 289 -23.77 0.12 12.05
C TRP A 289 -24.02 -1.17 11.27
N SER A 290 -25.10 -1.90 11.59
CA SER A 290 -25.55 -3.09 10.84
C SER A 290 -25.83 -2.84 9.36
N GLN A 291 -26.12 -1.60 8.98
CA GLN A 291 -26.33 -1.24 7.58
C GLN A 291 -25.04 -0.71 6.93
N SER A 292 -24.07 -0.28 7.73
CA SER A 292 -22.82 0.33 7.27
C SER A 292 -21.69 -0.67 7.05
N ALA A 293 -21.84 -1.87 7.59
CA ALA A 293 -20.89 -2.95 7.41
C ALA A 293 -21.59 -4.29 7.51
N THR A 294 -21.20 -5.21 6.63
CA THR A 294 -21.59 -6.61 6.68
C THR A 294 -20.42 -7.41 7.25
N LEU A 295 -20.65 -8.09 8.36
CA LEU A 295 -19.66 -8.95 8.99
C LEU A 295 -19.97 -10.41 8.66
N LYS A 296 -18.98 -11.16 8.20
CA LYS A 296 -19.16 -12.57 7.87
C LYS A 296 -17.90 -13.40 8.10
N ASN A 297 -18.05 -14.51 8.84
CA ASN A 297 -17.00 -15.51 9.05
C ASN A 297 -15.73 -14.92 9.69
N ASN A 298 -15.82 -13.88 10.51
CA ASN A 298 -14.65 -13.33 11.19
C ASN A 298 -14.32 -14.16 12.43
N THR A 299 -13.03 -14.37 12.69
CA THR A 299 -12.56 -14.93 13.95
C THR A 299 -12.07 -13.80 14.85
N ILE A 300 -12.87 -13.43 15.85
CA ILE A 300 -12.55 -12.38 16.81
C ILE A 300 -12.29 -13.02 18.18
N GLU A 301 -11.07 -12.92 18.69
CA GLU A 301 -10.68 -13.62 19.93
C GLU A 301 -9.69 -12.83 20.77
N LYS A 302 -9.73 -13.00 22.10
CA LYS A 302 -8.67 -12.51 23.03
C LYS A 302 -8.41 -11.00 22.99
N ASN A 303 -9.34 -10.19 22.49
CA ASN A 303 -9.26 -8.73 22.58
C ASN A 303 -9.67 -8.29 23.99
N LYS A 304 -8.90 -7.40 24.62
CA LYS A 304 -8.96 -7.16 26.08
C LYS A 304 -10.31 -6.59 26.56
N GLN A 305 -10.98 -5.77 25.75
CA GLN A 305 -12.30 -5.20 26.11
C GLN A 305 -13.48 -5.98 25.52
N GLY A 306 -13.23 -6.99 24.69
CA GLY A 306 -14.26 -7.87 24.14
C GLY A 306 -14.29 -7.90 22.61
N LEU A 307 -15.31 -8.57 22.06
CA LEU A 307 -15.45 -8.74 20.60
C LEU A 307 -15.84 -7.43 19.92
N PHE A 308 -16.87 -6.77 20.47
CA PHE A 308 -17.48 -5.56 19.95
C PHE A 308 -17.67 -4.51 21.04
N SER A 309 -17.54 -3.23 20.71
CA SER A 309 -18.01 -2.14 21.59
C SER A 309 -19.55 -2.10 21.62
N ASN A 310 -20.14 -1.67 22.74
CA ASN A 310 -21.60 -1.73 22.98
C ASN A 310 -22.50 -1.16 21.88
N ILE A 311 -22.05 -0.14 21.15
CA ILE A 311 -22.84 0.50 20.09
C ILE A 311 -22.80 -0.24 18.76
N CYS A 312 -21.94 -1.25 18.61
CA CYS A 312 -21.92 -2.12 17.45
C CYS A 312 -23.07 -3.14 17.54
N HIS A 313 -24.21 -2.84 16.93
CA HIS A 313 -25.31 -3.79 16.80
C HIS A 313 -25.21 -4.50 15.45
N PHE A 314 -24.59 -5.68 15.41
CA PHE A 314 -24.54 -6.57 14.24
C PHE A 314 -25.27 -7.88 14.56
N GLU A 315 -26.16 -8.31 13.66
CA GLU A 315 -26.98 -9.52 13.88
C GLU A 315 -26.21 -10.82 13.61
N THR A 316 -25.15 -10.77 12.78
CA THR A 316 -24.27 -11.90 12.42
C THR A 316 -22.83 -11.39 12.20
N TYR A 317 -21.79 -12.19 12.51
CA TYR A 317 -20.38 -11.79 12.35
C TYR A 317 -19.39 -12.92 12.06
#